data_AF-A0A6P0XS81-F1
#
_entry.id   AF-A0A6P0XS81-F1
#
_cell.length_a   1.000
_cell.length_b   1.000
_cell.length_c   1.000
_cell.angle_alpha   90.00
_cell.angle_beta   90.00
_cell.angle_gamma   90.00
#
_symmetry.space_group_name_H-M   'P 1'
#
loop_
_entity.id
_entity.type
_entity.pdbx_description
1 polymer ?
#
loop_
_entity_poly.entity_id
_entity_poly.type
_entity_poly.pdbx_seq_one_letter_code
_entity_poly.pdbx_strand_id
1 'polypeptide(L)'
;MDCTIFYSWQSDLPNPTNRGLIGDAINKAIKNIRKDDSIKVEPVLDRDTQNVGGAPDIVKTIFEKIEQAEVFVCDVSIINKDVNSRLTPNPNVLIELGYAMKTLGEGKIIMVINTAFGTPEQLPFDLRMRRVITYDMPVDSKDKATERNNLAKSLERQLRTILKKWEEEIKTEMSIVEKAKVELKKNYPGSSLTVKKYLKWLDNQIEEIAPKFSEKSVEKEDLLIKAIEQTEELVIGFASLAEVIATTKKIYRCCY
;
A
#
# COMPACT_ATOMS: atom_id res chain seq x y z
N MET A 1 -9.21 -6.69 8.44
CA MET A 1 -8.60 -6.59 7.11
C MET A 1 -7.19 -6.11 7.33
N ASP A 2 -6.22 -6.82 6.79
CA ASP A 2 -4.82 -6.52 7.04
C ASP A 2 -4.40 -5.37 6.11
N CYS A 3 -3.58 -4.47 6.64
CA CYS A 3 -2.95 -3.39 5.89
C CYS A 3 -1.45 -3.60 5.92
N THR A 4 -0.92 -4.04 4.80
CA THR A 4 0.50 -4.29 4.59
C THR A 4 1.23 -2.95 4.46
N ILE A 5 2.21 -2.78 5.32
CA ILE A 5 3.17 -1.68 5.30
C ILE A 5 4.49 -2.27 4.80
N PHE A 6 4.88 -1.94 3.58
CA PHE A 6 6.17 -2.35 3.03
C PHE A 6 7.26 -1.39 3.49
N TYR A 7 8.29 -1.91 4.17
CA TYR A 7 9.45 -1.14 4.60
C TYR A 7 10.66 -1.40 3.68
N SER A 8 10.96 -0.41 2.84
CA SER A 8 12.17 -0.35 2.01
C SER A 8 13.35 0.20 2.82
N TRP A 9 14.36 -0.63 3.03
CA TRP A 9 15.50 -0.35 3.89
C TRP A 9 16.83 -0.42 3.13
N GLN A 10 17.88 0.12 3.74
CA GLN A 10 19.25 0.06 3.22
C GLN A 10 20.25 -0.45 4.26
N SER A 11 21.41 -0.92 3.80
CA SER A 11 22.49 -1.46 4.64
C SER A 11 23.78 -0.63 4.62
N ASP A 12 23.82 0.48 3.88
CA ASP A 12 25.02 1.32 3.75
C ASP A 12 25.31 2.12 5.03
N LEU A 13 24.29 2.32 5.88
CA LEU A 13 24.43 2.99 7.17
C LEU A 13 24.34 2.00 8.36
N PRO A 14 24.93 2.34 9.52
CA PRO A 14 24.92 1.46 10.69
C PRO A 14 23.50 1.03 11.09
N ASN A 15 23.29 -0.28 11.22
CA ASN A 15 22.00 -0.85 11.59
C ASN A 15 21.37 -0.22 12.86
N PRO A 16 22.13 0.07 13.95
CA PRO A 16 21.55 0.66 15.16
C PRO A 16 21.10 2.12 15.00
N THR A 17 21.52 2.81 13.94
CA THR A 17 21.11 4.20 13.67
C THR A 17 20.03 4.29 12.60
N ASN A 18 19.97 3.31 11.68
CA ASN A 18 19.09 3.32 10.52
C ASN A 18 18.17 2.10 10.49
N ARG A 19 18.46 1.10 9.65
CA ARG A 19 17.60 -0.08 9.40
C ARG A 19 16.93 -0.66 10.64
N GLY A 20 17.69 -0.92 11.69
CA GLY A 20 17.18 -1.46 12.94
C GLY A 20 16.32 -0.46 13.71
N LEU A 21 16.77 0.80 13.81
CA LEU A 21 16.04 1.85 14.52
C LEU A 21 14.70 2.18 13.85
N ILE A 22 14.70 2.37 12.53
CA ILE A 22 13.50 2.65 11.74
C ILE A 22 12.55 1.46 11.82
N GLY A 23 13.04 0.23 11.60
CA GLY A 23 12.24 -0.99 11.72
C GLY A 23 11.59 -1.15 13.10
N ASP A 24 12.33 -0.91 14.17
CA ASP A 24 11.79 -0.93 15.53
C ASP A 24 10.73 0.17 15.74
N ALA A 25 10.95 1.37 15.19
CA ALA A 25 10.01 2.48 15.30
C ALA A 25 8.69 2.20 14.56
N ILE A 26 8.76 1.59 13.37
CA ILE A 26 7.57 1.15 12.61
C ILE A 26 6.81 0.08 13.42
N ASN A 27 7.50 -0.95 13.92
CA ASN A 27 6.87 -1.98 14.75
C ASN A 27 6.20 -1.40 16.00
N LYS A 28 6.83 -0.41 16.63
CA LYS A 28 6.25 0.27 17.79
C LYS A 28 5.00 1.08 17.42
N ALA A 29 5.02 1.80 16.30
CA ALA A 29 3.87 2.53 15.79
C ALA A 29 2.69 1.57 15.49
N ILE A 30 2.96 0.47 14.78
CA ILE A 30 2.00 -0.60 14.51
C ILE A 30 1.39 -1.13 15.82
N LYS A 31 2.23 -1.46 16.81
CA LYS A 31 1.77 -1.95 18.12
C LYS A 31 0.87 -0.95 18.86
N ASN A 32 1.11 0.35 18.72
CA ASN A 32 0.25 1.37 19.31
C ASN A 32 -1.08 1.51 18.57
N ILE A 33 -1.06 1.40 17.24
CA ILE A 33 -2.27 1.44 16.40
C ILE A 33 -3.18 0.25 16.74
N ARG A 34 -2.62 -0.96 16.86
CA ARG A 34 -3.38 -2.18 17.21
C ARG A 34 -4.06 -2.16 18.59
N LYS A 35 -3.66 -1.23 19.47
CA LYS A 35 -4.30 -1.04 20.78
C LYS A 35 -5.51 -0.10 20.73
N ASP A 36 -5.73 0.53 19.58
CA ASP A 36 -6.80 1.50 19.38
C ASP A 36 -7.93 0.85 18.59
N ASP A 37 -8.97 0.41 19.32
CA ASP A 37 -10.15 -0.25 18.74
C ASP A 37 -10.97 0.62 17.77
N SER A 38 -10.63 1.92 17.65
CA SER A 38 -11.27 2.80 16.66
C SER A 38 -10.78 2.57 15.23
N ILE A 39 -9.63 1.91 15.05
CA ILE A 39 -9.09 1.52 13.74
C ILE A 39 -9.41 0.05 13.50
N LYS A 40 -10.20 -0.22 12.45
CA LYS A 40 -10.68 -1.58 12.11
C LYS A 40 -9.71 -2.35 11.21
N VAL A 41 -8.68 -1.66 10.75
CA VAL A 41 -7.62 -2.18 9.91
C VAL A 41 -6.47 -2.65 10.78
N GLU A 42 -5.93 -3.83 10.47
CA GLU A 42 -4.80 -4.41 11.18
C GLU A 42 -3.49 -4.15 10.41
N PRO A 43 -2.65 -3.18 10.79
CA PRO A 43 -1.40 -2.92 10.08
C PRO A 43 -0.39 -4.06 10.33
N VAL A 44 0.23 -4.55 9.26
CA VAL A 44 1.24 -5.63 9.27
C VAL A 44 2.50 -5.12 8.56
N LEU A 45 3.66 -5.35 9.17
CA LEU A 45 4.94 -4.98 8.58
C LEU A 45 5.42 -6.07 7.64
N ASP A 46 5.82 -5.66 6.43
CA ASP A 46 6.51 -6.50 5.47
C ASP A 46 7.75 -5.79 4.91
N ARG A 47 8.70 -6.55 4.35
CA ARG A 47 9.96 -6.04 3.78
C ARG A 47 10.66 -7.12 2.95
N ASP A 48 11.65 -6.70 2.15
CA ASP A 48 12.58 -7.56 1.41
C ASP A 48 11.91 -8.82 0.82
N THR A 49 12.46 -10.01 1.02
CA THR A 49 11.83 -11.29 0.64
C THR A 49 11.26 -12.03 1.85
N GLN A 50 11.02 -11.32 2.95
CA GLN A 50 10.44 -11.92 4.16
C GLN A 50 9.12 -12.65 3.82
N ASN A 51 8.91 -13.80 4.47
CA ASN A 51 7.74 -14.68 4.28
C ASN A 51 7.61 -15.33 2.88
N VAL A 52 8.65 -15.26 2.03
CA VAL A 52 8.69 -15.97 0.75
C VAL A 52 9.69 -17.14 0.83
N GLY A 53 9.19 -18.36 0.60
CA GLY A 53 10.00 -19.59 0.66
C GLY A 53 10.76 -19.88 -0.63
N GLY A 54 11.86 -20.62 -0.54
CA GLY A 54 12.66 -21.07 -1.68
C GLY A 54 13.73 -20.06 -2.12
N ALA A 55 14.06 -20.06 -3.41
CA ALA A 55 15.02 -19.15 -4.03
C ALA A 55 14.30 -18.22 -5.03
N PRO A 56 13.48 -17.27 -4.54
CA PRO A 56 12.72 -16.39 -5.41
C PRO A 56 13.62 -15.44 -6.20
N ASP A 57 13.12 -14.94 -7.33
CA ASP A 57 13.68 -13.74 -7.95
C ASP A 57 13.46 -12.55 -7.01
N ILE A 58 14.53 -12.14 -6.32
CA ILE A 58 14.50 -11.12 -5.28
C ILE A 58 13.88 -9.82 -5.78
N VAL A 59 14.25 -9.37 -6.99
CA VAL A 59 13.81 -8.07 -7.52
C VAL A 59 12.32 -8.14 -7.88
N LYS A 60 11.92 -9.20 -8.59
CA LYS A 60 10.51 -9.43 -8.93
C LYS A 60 9.64 -9.49 -7.68
N THR A 61 10.05 -10.28 -6.69
CA THR A 61 9.32 -10.43 -5.43
C THR A 61 9.19 -9.12 -4.67
N ILE A 62 10.25 -8.31 -4.58
CA ILE A 62 10.17 -7.01 -3.91
C ILE A 62 9.15 -6.10 -4.60
N PHE A 63 9.16 -6.02 -5.94
CA PHE A 63 8.18 -5.20 -6.65
C PHE A 63 6.75 -5.72 -6.49
N GLU A 64 6.52 -7.03 -6.54
CA GLU A 64 5.21 -7.63 -6.29
C GLU A 64 4.70 -7.29 -4.88
N LYS A 65 5.57 -7.35 -3.87
CA LYS A 65 5.22 -6.99 -2.50
C LYS A 65 4.95 -5.51 -2.32
N ILE A 66 5.68 -4.64 -3.04
CA ILE A 66 5.39 -3.20 -3.05
C ILE A 66 4.04 -2.92 -3.71
N GLU A 67 3.73 -3.57 -4.83
CA GLU A 67 2.46 -3.42 -5.55
C GLU A 67 1.26 -3.86 -4.70
N GLN A 68 1.44 -4.88 -3.86
CA GLN A 68 0.41 -5.40 -2.94
C GLN A 68 0.30 -4.64 -1.62
N ALA A 69 1.18 -3.68 -1.34
CA ALA A 69 1.16 -2.95 -0.08
C ALA A 69 0.19 -1.76 -0.09
N GLU A 70 -0.45 -1.50 1.04
CA GLU A 70 -1.29 -0.32 1.22
C GLU A 70 -0.49 0.92 1.61
N VAL A 71 0.69 0.73 2.22
CA VAL A 71 1.58 1.82 2.63
C VAL A 71 3.03 1.44 2.33
N PHE A 72 3.80 2.39 1.82
CA PHE A 72 5.24 2.23 1.60
C PHE A 72 6.03 3.19 2.49
N VAL A 73 6.96 2.64 3.28
CA VAL A 73 7.86 3.40 4.15
C VAL A 73 9.29 3.18 3.66
N CYS A 74 10.09 4.24 3.48
CA CYS A 74 11.47 4.09 3.01
C CYS A 74 12.51 4.93 3.76
N ASP A 75 13.71 4.39 3.87
CA ASP A 75 14.90 5.09 4.40
C ASP A 75 15.64 5.84 3.29
N VAL A 76 15.44 7.17 3.23
CA VAL A 76 16.12 8.05 2.27
C VAL A 76 17.35 8.73 2.86
N SER A 77 17.94 8.19 3.94
CA SER A 77 19.21 8.70 4.46
C SER A 77 20.34 8.70 3.44
N ILE A 78 21.11 9.78 3.44
CA ILE A 78 22.27 9.96 2.57
C ILE A 78 23.38 8.97 2.98
N ILE A 79 23.87 8.19 2.02
CA ILE A 79 24.81 7.09 2.29
C ILE A 79 26.28 7.47 2.05
N ASN A 80 26.54 8.60 1.39
CA ASN A 80 27.87 8.99 0.92
C ASN A 80 28.30 10.38 1.42
N LYS A 81 27.86 10.79 2.61
CA LYS A 81 28.14 12.13 3.19
C LYS A 81 29.62 12.47 3.30
N ASP A 82 30.47 11.46 3.50
CA ASP A 82 31.91 11.61 3.73
C ASP A 82 32.73 11.54 2.41
N VAL A 83 32.05 11.44 1.26
CA VAL A 83 32.68 11.38 -0.05
C VAL A 83 32.47 12.70 -0.78
N ASN A 84 33.52 13.25 -1.40
CA ASN A 84 33.42 14.44 -2.25
C ASN A 84 32.74 14.10 -3.60
N SER A 85 31.45 13.84 -3.55
CA SER A 85 30.60 13.44 -4.68
C SER A 85 29.18 13.97 -4.47
N ARG A 86 28.32 13.81 -5.49
CA ARG A 86 26.91 14.17 -5.33
C ARG A 86 26.27 13.28 -4.27
N LEU A 87 25.69 13.90 -3.24
CA LEU A 87 25.00 13.19 -2.17
C LEU A 87 23.80 12.41 -2.69
N THR A 88 23.62 11.19 -2.21
CA THR A 88 22.53 10.31 -2.61
C THR A 88 22.09 9.41 -1.46
N PRO A 89 20.78 9.09 -1.38
CA PRO A 89 20.29 7.90 -0.70
C PRO A 89 20.74 6.61 -1.40
N ASN A 90 20.43 5.47 -0.79
CA ASN A 90 20.67 4.17 -1.41
C ASN A 90 19.91 4.04 -2.75
N PRO A 91 20.57 3.63 -3.85
CA PRO A 91 19.95 3.57 -5.17
C PRO A 91 18.84 2.52 -5.30
N ASN A 92 18.92 1.39 -4.58
CA ASN A 92 17.85 0.38 -4.59
C ASN A 92 16.59 0.94 -3.96
N VAL A 93 16.72 1.62 -2.81
CA VAL A 93 15.60 2.31 -2.16
C VAL A 93 14.98 3.36 -3.10
N LEU A 94 15.78 4.09 -3.87
CA LEU A 94 15.26 5.07 -4.84
C LEU A 94 14.47 4.42 -5.99
N ILE A 95 14.92 3.26 -6.49
CA ILE A 95 14.20 2.49 -7.52
C ILE A 95 12.87 1.99 -6.95
N GLU A 96 12.88 1.40 -5.76
CA GLU A 96 11.68 0.93 -5.06
C GLU A 96 10.70 2.08 -4.77
N LEU A 97 11.21 3.24 -4.34
CA LEU A 97 10.42 4.45 -4.12
C LEU A 97 9.75 4.94 -5.41
N GLY A 98 10.49 4.97 -6.52
CA GLY A 98 9.93 5.35 -7.82
C GLY A 98 8.83 4.40 -8.27
N TYR A 99 9.02 3.09 -8.07
CA TYR A 99 8.01 2.08 -8.35
C TYR A 99 6.77 2.25 -7.45
N ALA A 100 6.96 2.42 -6.13
CA ALA A 100 5.88 2.65 -5.18
C ALA A 100 5.07 3.92 -5.47
N MET A 101 5.74 5.03 -5.86
CA MET A 101 5.05 6.24 -6.30
C MET A 101 4.17 5.99 -7.52
N LYS A 102 4.60 5.13 -8.45
CA LYS A 102 3.85 4.79 -9.66
C LYS A 102 2.66 3.89 -9.38
N THR A 103 2.81 2.89 -8.50
CA THR A 103 1.77 1.88 -8.23
C THR A 103 0.80 2.31 -7.14
N LEU A 104 1.30 2.82 -6.01
CA LEU A 104 0.48 3.16 -4.84
C LEU A 104 0.01 4.63 -4.86
N GLY A 105 0.78 5.49 -5.51
CA GLY A 105 0.56 6.94 -5.50
C GLY A 105 1.15 7.62 -4.25
N GLU A 106 1.44 8.91 -4.40
CA GLU A 106 2.23 9.67 -3.41
C GLU A 106 1.58 9.76 -2.02
N GLY A 107 0.26 9.66 -1.93
CA GLY A 107 -0.49 9.73 -0.67
C GLY A 107 -0.28 8.55 0.28
N LYS A 108 0.31 7.44 -0.21
CA LYS A 108 0.59 6.22 0.54
C LYS A 108 2.08 6.04 0.89
N ILE A 109 2.89 7.06 0.61
CA ILE A 109 4.35 7.03 0.78
C ILE A 109 4.77 7.80 2.04
N ILE A 110 5.61 7.18 2.87
CA ILE A 110 6.25 7.80 4.04
C ILE A 110 7.78 7.69 3.87
N MET A 111 8.44 8.82 3.65
CA MET A 111 9.90 8.88 3.61
C MET A 111 10.46 9.24 4.99
N VAL A 112 11.56 8.59 5.37
CA VAL A 112 12.25 8.83 6.63
C VAL A 112 13.72 9.14 6.36
N ILE A 113 14.28 10.15 7.04
CA ILE A 113 15.69 10.53 6.94
C ILE A 113 16.30 10.68 8.33
N ASN A 114 17.44 10.03 8.54
CA ASN A 114 18.34 10.29 9.67
C ASN A 114 19.20 11.53 9.39
N THR A 115 18.97 12.62 10.14
CA THR A 115 19.67 13.89 9.96
C THR A 115 21.14 13.86 10.35
N ALA A 116 21.57 12.85 11.11
CA ALA A 116 22.98 12.62 11.41
C ALA A 116 23.82 12.27 10.16
N PHE A 117 23.15 11.93 9.05
CA PHE A 117 23.80 11.60 7.78
C PHE A 117 23.52 12.60 6.65
N GLY A 118 22.60 13.54 6.86
CA GLY A 118 22.30 14.59 5.91
C GLY A 118 20.90 15.19 6.12
N THR A 119 20.69 16.41 5.65
CA THR A 119 19.43 17.12 5.83
C THR A 119 18.48 16.90 4.63
N PRO A 120 17.16 17.13 4.79
CA PRO A 120 16.21 17.03 3.69
C PRO A 120 16.58 17.87 2.46
N GLU A 121 17.21 19.02 2.66
CA GLU A 121 17.62 19.94 1.59
C GLU A 121 18.76 19.37 0.73
N GLN A 122 19.52 18.41 1.27
CA GLN A 122 20.61 17.73 0.59
C GLN A 122 20.14 16.52 -0.23
N LEU A 123 18.86 16.14 -0.12
CA LEU A 123 18.28 15.09 -0.94
C LEU A 123 18.28 15.49 -2.43
N PRO A 124 18.21 14.49 -3.35
CA PRO A 124 17.98 14.73 -4.77
C PRO A 124 16.78 15.67 -5.02
N PHE A 125 16.82 16.41 -6.13
CA PHE A 125 15.87 17.51 -6.39
C PHE A 125 14.40 17.05 -6.42
N ASP A 126 14.19 15.80 -6.83
CA ASP A 126 12.93 15.07 -6.90
C ASP A 126 12.36 14.70 -5.51
N LEU A 127 13.21 14.64 -4.48
CA LEU A 127 12.84 14.30 -3.10
C LEU A 127 12.84 15.49 -2.15
N ARG A 128 13.77 16.46 -2.30
CA ARG A 128 13.95 17.56 -1.34
C ARG A 128 12.73 18.49 -1.14
N MET A 129 11.80 18.51 -2.10
CA MET A 129 10.55 19.29 -2.02
C MET A 129 9.38 18.50 -1.41
N ARG A 130 9.60 17.23 -1.07
CA ARG A 130 8.58 16.33 -0.53
C ARG A 130 8.69 16.29 1.00
N ARG A 131 7.59 15.95 1.66
CA ARG A 131 7.57 15.78 3.11
C ARG A 131 8.36 14.52 3.49
N VAL A 132 9.28 14.68 4.43
CA VAL A 132 10.06 13.59 5.03
C VAL A 132 9.93 13.65 6.55
N ILE A 133 9.89 12.49 7.21
CA ILE A 133 10.05 12.40 8.66
C ILE A 133 11.54 12.46 8.95
N THR A 134 11.95 13.42 9.78
CA THR A 134 13.32 13.52 10.26
C THR A 134 13.46 12.88 11.64
N TYR A 135 14.61 12.30 11.92
CA TYR A 135 15.07 11.90 13.25
C TYR A 135 16.59 12.03 13.30
N ASP A 136 17.18 12.20 14.48
CA ASP A 136 18.62 12.38 14.63
C ASP A 136 19.26 11.25 15.45
N MET A 137 20.03 10.38 14.78
CA MET A 137 20.73 9.28 15.43
C MET A 137 22.17 9.12 14.91
N PRO A 138 23.13 9.86 15.49
CA PRO A 138 24.55 9.62 15.20
C PRO A 138 25.02 8.30 15.83
N VAL A 139 26.14 7.76 15.31
CA VAL A 139 26.68 6.45 15.69
C VAL A 139 26.93 6.32 17.20
N ASP A 140 27.45 7.38 17.81
CA ASP A 140 27.85 7.42 19.22
C ASP A 140 26.73 7.85 20.18
N SER A 141 25.49 7.97 19.68
CA SER A 141 24.36 8.40 20.50
C SER A 141 24.03 7.38 21.59
N LYS A 142 23.87 7.90 22.82
CA LYS A 142 23.44 7.12 24.00
C LYS A 142 21.93 7.08 24.16
N ASP A 143 21.18 7.98 23.50
CA ASP A 143 19.74 8.14 23.71
C ASP A 143 18.89 7.53 22.57
N LYS A 144 19.22 6.28 22.22
CA LYS A 144 18.51 5.52 21.17
C LYS A 144 17.03 5.33 21.48
N ALA A 145 16.70 5.16 22.75
CA ALA A 145 15.33 4.87 23.18
C ALA A 145 14.40 6.07 22.97
N THR A 146 14.83 7.27 23.35
CA THR A 146 14.03 8.49 23.20
C THR A 146 13.80 8.80 21.73
N GLU A 147 14.84 8.75 20.91
CA GLU A 147 14.67 9.10 19.50
C GLU A 147 13.83 8.08 18.74
N ARG A 148 14.02 6.79 19.02
CA ARG A 148 13.13 5.74 18.48
C ARG A 148 11.67 5.99 18.88
N ASN A 149 11.41 6.47 20.09
CA ASN A 149 10.05 6.80 20.52
C ASN A 149 9.49 8.02 19.79
N ASN A 150 10.32 9.03 19.53
CA ASN A 150 9.94 10.20 18.75
C ASN A 150 9.62 9.83 17.31
N LEU A 151 10.48 9.03 16.68
CA LEU A 151 10.25 8.49 15.33
C LEU A 151 8.98 7.65 15.27
N ALA A 152 8.78 6.75 16.24
CA ALA A 152 7.58 5.92 16.32
C ALA A 152 6.29 6.76 16.42
N LYS A 153 6.28 7.85 17.21
CA LYS A 153 5.14 8.77 17.29
C LYS A 153 4.86 9.48 15.96
N SER A 154 5.91 9.91 15.27
CA SER A 154 5.78 10.55 13.95
C SER A 154 5.26 9.59 12.89
N LEU A 155 5.78 8.36 12.86
CA LEU A 155 5.30 7.28 11.98
C LEU A 155 3.85 6.92 12.31
N GLU A 156 3.52 6.74 13.58
CA GLU A 156 2.16 6.44 14.04
C GLU A 156 1.17 7.49 13.55
N ARG A 157 1.48 8.79 13.67
CA ARG A 157 0.62 9.86 13.18
C ARG A 157 0.35 9.75 11.68
N GLN A 158 1.39 9.55 10.87
CA GLN A 158 1.27 9.44 9.42
C GLN A 158 0.49 8.19 9.01
N LEU A 159 0.81 7.05 9.61
CA LEU A 159 0.12 5.78 9.38
C LEU A 159 -1.37 5.92 9.69
N ARG A 160 -1.74 6.48 10.86
CA ARG A 160 -3.16 6.69 11.22
C ARG A 160 -3.89 7.55 10.19
N THR A 161 -3.26 8.58 9.63
CA THR A 161 -3.87 9.40 8.57
C THR A 161 -4.14 8.58 7.31
N ILE A 162 -3.19 7.75 6.88
CA ILE A 162 -3.35 6.92 5.67
C ILE A 162 -4.41 5.83 5.92
N LEU A 163 -4.35 5.14 7.06
CA LEU A 163 -5.28 4.07 7.42
C LEU A 163 -6.72 4.56 7.50
N LYS A 164 -6.97 5.74 8.08
CA LYS A 164 -8.32 6.33 8.13
C LYS A 164 -8.86 6.62 6.73
N LYS A 165 -8.03 7.18 5.85
CA LYS A 165 -8.41 7.43 4.47
C LYS A 165 -8.73 6.12 3.75
N TRP A 166 -7.91 5.09 3.96
CA TRP A 166 -8.16 3.77 3.38
C TRP A 166 -9.47 3.15 3.88
N GLU A 167 -9.78 3.26 5.17
CA GLU A 167 -11.08 2.82 5.69
C GLU A 167 -12.27 3.58 5.07
N GLU A 168 -12.12 4.89 4.82
CA GLU A 168 -13.16 5.70 4.19
C GLU A 168 -13.37 5.30 2.71
N GLU A 169 -12.29 4.98 2.00
CA GLU A 169 -12.31 4.45 0.63
C GLU A 169 -13.09 3.12 0.59
N ILE A 170 -12.73 2.16 1.46
CA ILE A 170 -13.43 0.87 1.57
C ILE A 170 -14.91 1.04 1.91
N LYS A 171 -15.25 1.90 2.89
CA LYS A 171 -16.65 2.16 3.29
C LYS A 171 -17.46 2.75 2.13
N THR A 172 -16.84 3.61 1.33
CA THR A 172 -17.49 4.25 0.19
C THR A 172 -17.79 3.22 -0.90
N GLU A 173 -16.83 2.36 -1.24
CA GLU A 173 -17.02 1.29 -2.21
C GLU A 173 -18.09 0.30 -1.77
N MET A 174 -18.02 -0.18 -0.53
CA MET A 174 -19.06 -1.04 0.05
C MET A 174 -20.45 -0.40 -0.02
N SER A 175 -20.56 0.90 0.31
CA SER A 175 -21.85 1.61 0.23
C SER A 175 -22.40 1.68 -1.19
N ILE A 176 -21.56 1.82 -2.21
CA ILE A 176 -21.98 1.79 -3.62
C ILE A 176 -22.55 0.42 -3.97
N VAL A 177 -21.86 -0.66 -3.58
CA VAL A 177 -22.31 -2.03 -3.79
C VAL A 177 -23.63 -2.30 -3.05
N GLU A 178 -23.75 -1.86 -1.80
CA GLU A 178 -24.97 -2.00 -0.99
C GLU A 178 -26.15 -1.22 -1.56
N LYS A 179 -25.95 0.03 -1.99
CA LYS A 179 -26.98 0.84 -2.65
C LYS A 179 -27.45 0.19 -3.93
N ALA A 180 -26.54 -0.32 -4.76
CA ALA A 180 -26.89 -1.07 -5.96
C ALA A 180 -27.75 -2.30 -5.62
N LYS A 181 -27.39 -3.05 -4.58
CA LYS A 181 -28.16 -4.20 -4.09
C LYS A 181 -29.57 -3.80 -3.60
N VAL A 182 -29.71 -2.72 -2.84
CA VAL A 182 -30.99 -2.27 -2.26
C VAL A 182 -31.94 -1.72 -3.33
N GLU A 183 -31.47 -0.88 -4.25
CA GLU A 183 -32.32 -0.30 -5.30
C GLU A 183 -32.88 -1.36 -6.24
N LEU A 184 -32.09 -2.40 -6.52
CA LEU A 184 -32.56 -3.54 -7.30
C LEU A 184 -33.62 -4.38 -6.59
N LYS A 185 -33.51 -4.55 -5.27
CA LYS A 185 -34.52 -5.26 -4.46
C LYS A 185 -35.82 -4.45 -4.32
N LYS A 186 -35.74 -3.12 -4.26
CA LYS A 186 -36.91 -2.23 -4.06
C LYS A 186 -37.61 -1.83 -5.36
N ASN A 187 -37.09 -2.24 -6.52
CA ASN A 187 -37.73 -2.03 -7.82
C ASN A 187 -38.07 -0.54 -8.12
N TYR A 188 -37.17 0.38 -7.75
CA TYR A 188 -37.34 1.80 -8.05
C TYR A 188 -37.11 2.07 -9.55
N PRO A 189 -37.96 2.91 -10.18
CA PRO A 189 -37.69 3.43 -11.52
C PRO A 189 -36.47 4.35 -11.46
N GLY A 190 -35.31 3.83 -11.89
CA GLY A 190 -33.99 4.48 -11.74
C GLY A 190 -32.82 3.49 -11.61
N SER A 191 -33.13 2.24 -11.27
CA SER A 191 -32.18 1.12 -11.10
C SER A 191 -31.23 0.88 -12.29
N SER A 192 -31.61 1.28 -13.51
CA SER A 192 -30.74 1.23 -14.71
C SER A 192 -29.49 2.13 -14.59
N LEU A 193 -29.60 3.31 -13.98
CA LEU A 193 -28.47 4.25 -13.84
C LEU A 193 -27.47 3.77 -12.78
N THR A 194 -27.95 3.23 -11.67
CA THR A 194 -27.10 2.70 -10.60
C THR A 194 -26.42 1.41 -11.01
N VAL A 195 -27.13 0.51 -11.70
CA VAL A 195 -26.50 -0.67 -12.33
C VAL A 195 -25.45 -0.25 -13.35
N LYS A 196 -25.72 0.75 -14.19
CA LYS A 196 -24.71 1.26 -15.13
C LYS A 196 -23.48 1.82 -14.43
N LYS A 197 -23.66 2.55 -13.32
CA LYS A 197 -22.54 3.06 -12.51
C LYS A 197 -21.73 1.92 -11.89
N TYR A 198 -22.39 0.90 -11.35
CA TYR A 198 -21.74 -0.29 -10.82
C TYR A 198 -20.98 -1.04 -11.92
N LEU A 199 -21.62 -1.29 -13.06
CA LEU A 199 -20.97 -1.99 -14.19
C LEU A 199 -19.79 -1.19 -14.72
N LYS A 200 -19.87 0.15 -14.76
CA LYS A 200 -18.74 1.01 -15.14
C LYS A 200 -17.60 0.96 -14.12
N TRP A 201 -17.92 0.91 -12.83
CA TRP A 201 -16.91 0.71 -11.79
C TRP A 201 -16.26 -0.68 -11.92
N LEU A 202 -17.06 -1.73 -12.09
CA LEU A 202 -16.59 -3.10 -12.28
C LEU A 202 -15.68 -3.22 -13.52
N ASP A 203 -16.06 -2.58 -14.63
CA ASP A 203 -15.28 -2.52 -15.88
C ASP A 203 -13.88 -1.93 -15.62
N ASN A 204 -13.82 -0.78 -14.94
CA ASN A 204 -12.54 -0.17 -14.55
C ASN A 204 -11.69 -1.10 -13.66
N GLN A 205 -12.31 -1.79 -12.70
CA GLN A 205 -11.60 -2.72 -11.81
C GLN A 205 -11.07 -3.94 -12.57
N ILE A 206 -11.84 -4.46 -13.53
CA ILE A 206 -11.39 -5.55 -14.40
C ILE A 206 -10.22 -5.10 -15.29
N GLU A 207 -10.26 -3.88 -15.83
CA GLU A 207 -9.14 -3.34 -16.62
C GLU A 207 -7.86 -3.20 -15.80
N GLU A 208 -7.96 -2.84 -14.52
CA GLU A 208 -6.81 -2.74 -13.61
C GLU A 208 -6.20 -4.11 -13.30
N ILE A 209 -7.05 -5.13 -13.06
CA ILE A 209 -6.61 -6.49 -12.71
C ILE A 209 -6.19 -7.30 -13.95
N ALA A 210 -6.62 -6.90 -15.15
CA ALA A 210 -6.38 -7.63 -16.38
C ALA A 210 -4.87 -7.89 -16.60
N PRO A 211 -4.45 -9.16 -16.73
CA PRO A 211 -3.04 -9.51 -16.86
C PRO A 211 -2.46 -8.95 -18.17
N LYS A 212 -1.34 -8.23 -18.06
CA LYS A 212 -0.65 -7.64 -19.21
C LYS A 212 0.32 -8.65 -19.80
N PHE A 213 -0.12 -9.36 -20.83
CA PHE A 213 0.71 -10.31 -21.54
C PHE A 213 1.75 -9.59 -22.41
N SER A 214 3.03 -9.92 -22.25
CA SER A 214 4.06 -9.59 -23.25
C SER A 214 4.27 -10.76 -24.21
N GLU A 215 4.72 -10.48 -25.44
CA GLU A 215 4.88 -11.49 -26.49
C GLU A 215 5.91 -12.60 -26.15
N LYS A 216 6.68 -12.47 -25.07
CA LYS A 216 7.79 -13.38 -24.72
C LYS A 216 7.72 -14.09 -23.35
N SER A 217 6.66 -13.96 -22.55
CA SER A 217 6.69 -14.54 -21.20
C SER A 217 6.25 -16.01 -21.13
N VAL A 218 7.08 -16.83 -20.45
CA VAL A 218 6.81 -18.21 -20.02
C VAL A 218 5.84 -18.25 -18.82
N GLU A 219 5.55 -17.10 -18.22
CA GLU A 219 4.77 -16.94 -16.98
C GLU A 219 3.30 -16.54 -17.20
N LYS A 220 2.73 -16.81 -18.38
CA LYS A 220 1.34 -16.42 -18.70
C LYS A 220 0.33 -17.05 -17.75
N GLU A 221 0.56 -18.29 -17.34
CA GLU A 221 -0.32 -19.03 -16.45
C GLU A 221 -0.34 -18.42 -15.04
N ASP A 222 0.83 -18.06 -14.48
CA ASP A 222 0.93 -17.44 -13.15
C ASP A 222 0.27 -16.06 -13.10
N LEU A 223 0.47 -15.24 -14.15
CA LEU A 223 -0.21 -13.95 -14.28
C LEU A 223 -1.73 -14.10 -14.35
N LEU A 224 -2.21 -15.18 -14.99
CA LEU A 224 -3.64 -15.51 -15.08
C LEU A 224 -4.18 -15.94 -13.72
N ILE A 225 -3.45 -16.80 -12.99
CA ILE A 225 -3.84 -17.28 -11.67
C ILE A 225 -3.93 -16.10 -10.69
N LYS A 226 -2.91 -15.23 -10.65
CA LYS A 226 -2.89 -14.03 -9.79
C LYS A 226 -4.05 -13.08 -10.11
N ALA A 227 -4.35 -12.88 -11.40
CA ALA A 227 -5.49 -12.07 -11.81
C ALA A 227 -6.83 -12.70 -11.37
N ILE A 228 -6.98 -14.02 -11.49
CA ILE A 228 -8.19 -14.73 -11.04
C ILE A 228 -8.36 -14.61 -9.52
N GLU A 229 -7.32 -14.83 -8.73
CA GLU A 229 -7.36 -14.69 -7.27
C GLU A 229 -7.80 -13.28 -6.84
N GLN A 230 -7.30 -12.25 -7.51
CA GLN A 230 -7.68 -10.86 -7.24
C GLN A 230 -9.11 -10.52 -7.66
N THR A 231 -9.77 -11.36 -8.48
CA THR A 231 -11.15 -11.12 -8.94
C THR A 231 -12.22 -11.72 -8.03
N GLU A 232 -11.86 -12.46 -6.98
CA GLU A 232 -12.84 -13.20 -6.16
C GLU A 232 -13.98 -12.31 -5.64
N GLU A 233 -13.66 -11.18 -5.00
CA GLU A 233 -14.67 -10.27 -4.48
C GLU A 233 -15.50 -9.58 -5.58
N LEU A 234 -14.88 -9.30 -6.73
CA LEU A 234 -15.57 -8.73 -7.89
C LEU A 234 -16.58 -9.72 -8.47
N VAL A 235 -16.20 -10.99 -8.59
CA VAL A 235 -17.05 -12.08 -9.08
C VAL A 235 -18.19 -12.33 -8.10
N ILE A 236 -17.94 -12.35 -6.79
CA ILE A 236 -18.98 -12.48 -5.78
C ILE A 236 -19.97 -11.30 -5.86
N GLY A 237 -19.45 -10.08 -6.01
CA GLY A 237 -20.25 -8.86 -6.19
C GLY A 237 -21.14 -8.93 -7.44
N PHE A 238 -20.56 -9.30 -8.57
CA PHE A 238 -21.26 -9.43 -9.85
C PHE A 238 -22.26 -10.58 -9.85
N ALA A 239 -21.91 -11.75 -9.31
CA ALA A 239 -22.80 -12.90 -9.21
C ALA A 239 -24.02 -12.58 -8.34
N SER A 240 -23.80 -11.91 -7.21
CA SER A 240 -24.87 -11.40 -6.35
C SER A 240 -25.77 -10.42 -7.10
N LEU A 241 -25.19 -9.52 -7.89
CA LEU A 241 -25.94 -8.57 -8.71
C LEU A 241 -26.77 -9.29 -9.79
N ALA A 242 -26.15 -10.23 -10.50
CA ALA A 242 -26.76 -11.00 -11.57
C ALA A 242 -27.92 -11.86 -11.06
N GLU A 243 -27.76 -12.48 -9.89
CA GLU A 243 -28.82 -13.23 -9.21
C GLU A 243 -30.02 -12.35 -8.87
N VAL A 244 -29.77 -11.16 -8.31
CA VAL A 244 -30.83 -10.18 -8.02
C VAL A 244 -31.53 -9.74 -9.31
N ILE A 245 -30.80 -9.44 -10.38
CA ILE A 245 -31.40 -9.08 -11.68
C ILE A 245 -32.24 -10.23 -12.25
N ALA A 246 -31.74 -11.47 -12.17
CA ALA A 246 -32.41 -12.65 -12.69
C ALA A 246 -33.71 -12.97 -11.92
N THR A 247 -33.67 -12.89 -10.59
CA THR A 247 -34.83 -13.13 -9.73
C THR A 247 -35.88 -12.04 -9.89
N THR A 248 -35.49 -10.76 -9.98
CA THR A 248 -36.42 -9.66 -10.24
C THR A 248 -37.13 -9.82 -11.59
N LYS A 249 -36.41 -10.20 -12.68
CA LYS A 249 -37.04 -10.47 -14.00
C LYS A 249 -37.97 -11.70 -14.01
N LYS A 250 -37.72 -12.71 -13.17
CA LYS A 250 -38.51 -13.94 -13.10
C LYS A 250 -39.91 -13.70 -12.50
N ILE A 251 -40.02 -12.79 -11.53
CA ILE A 251 -41.30 -12.38 -10.92
C ILE A 251 -42.26 -11.79 -11.97
N TYR A 252 -41.75 -11.03 -12.95
CA TYR A 252 -42.59 -10.41 -13.99
C TYR A 252 -43.05 -11.35 -15.09
N ARG A 253 -42.37 -12.50 -15.30
CA ARG A 253 -42.82 -13.51 -16.27
C ARG A 253 -43.94 -14.42 -15.75
N CYS A 254 -44.23 -14.38 -14.45
CA CYS A 254 -45.34 -15.15 -13.84
C CYS A 254 -46.60 -14.31 -13.59
N CYS A 255 -46.58 -13.00 -13.85
CA CYS A 255 -47.72 -12.08 -13.63
C CYS A 255 -48.41 -11.62 -14.92
N TYR A 256 -48.19 -12.31 -16.05
CA TYR A 256 -48.93 -12.15 -17.30
C TYR A 256 -49.47 -13.49 -17.78
#